data_AF-A0A968YRS4-F1
#
_entry.id   AF-A0A968YRS4-F1
#
_cell.length_a   1.000
_cell.length_b   1.000
_cell.length_c   1.000
_cell.angle_alpha   90.00
_cell.angle_beta   90.00
_cell.angle_gamma   90.00
#
_symmetry.space_group_name_H-M   'P 1'
#
loop_
_entity.id
_entity.type
_entity.pdbx_description
1 polymer ?
#
loop_
_entity_poly.entity_id
_entity_poly.type
_entity_poly.pdbx_seq_one_letter_code
_entity_poly.pdbx_strand_id
1 'polypeptide(L)'
;MITNLKQRHIKGFTMVEALVGLIVFSAALGGLLPLIMISRTFAIQSDSRIGAIAVAQQIMDSLRQIDVTCIPSTGTDITKLPDTTCPTTPASTGDSITSLPYKGKTYSATVTYCANNSTYCDATTRLIRVRVFQDGNTADVPARPASATPIYQLETIYARLQ
;
A
#
# COMPACT_ATOMS: atom_id res chain seq x y z
N MET A 1 76.71 19.82 7.86
CA MET A 1 75.49 20.67 7.86
C MET A 1 74.38 19.85 8.53
N ILE A 2 74.17 20.04 9.83
CA ILE A 2 73.25 19.25 10.65
C ILE A 2 71.98 20.09 10.83
N THR A 3 70.88 19.66 10.22
CA THR A 3 69.58 20.32 10.32
C THR A 3 68.92 19.99 11.66
N ASN A 4 68.76 21.03 12.49
CA ASN A 4 67.99 21.00 13.74
C ASN A 4 66.53 20.68 13.44
N LEU A 5 66.09 19.46 13.76
CA LEU A 5 64.68 19.10 13.75
C LEU A 5 64.01 19.68 15.00
N LYS A 6 63.34 20.81 14.81
CA LYS A 6 62.46 21.46 15.78
C LYS A 6 61.42 20.45 16.29
N GLN A 7 61.66 19.85 17.46
CA GLN A 7 60.69 18.99 18.15
C GLN A 7 59.39 19.78 18.34
N ARG A 8 58.36 19.44 17.56
CA ARG A 8 57.02 19.92 17.81
C ARG A 8 56.53 19.25 19.07
N HIS A 9 56.18 20.05 20.08
CA HIS A 9 55.50 19.58 21.27
C HIS A 9 54.16 18.94 20.86
N ILE A 10 54.14 17.61 20.79
CA ILE A 10 52.91 16.84 20.66
C ILE A 10 52.30 16.83 22.06
N LYS A 11 51.34 17.74 22.31
CA LYS A 11 50.53 17.68 23.52
C LYS A 11 49.65 16.45 23.39
N GLY A 12 49.95 15.41 24.16
CA GLY A 12 49.09 14.23 24.27
C GLY A 12 47.73 14.64 24.79
N PHE A 13 46.68 14.12 24.14
CA PHE A 13 45.30 14.30 24.57
C PHE A 13 45.17 13.90 26.04
N THR A 14 44.59 14.76 26.86
CA THR A 14 44.42 14.41 28.28
C THR A 14 43.34 13.34 28.39
N MET A 15 43.52 12.35 29.27
CA MET A 15 42.54 11.27 29.47
C MET A 15 41.13 11.81 29.79
N VAL A 16 41.07 12.95 30.46
CA VAL A 16 39.84 13.68 30.80
C VAL A 16 39.13 14.19 29.54
N GLU A 17 39.88 14.74 28.58
CA GLU A 17 39.31 15.26 27.33
C GLU A 17 38.69 14.15 26.49
N ALA A 18 39.30 12.96 26.48
CA ALA A 18 38.73 11.77 25.83
C ALA A 18 37.41 11.33 26.49
N LEU A 19 37.33 11.36 27.82
CA LEU A 19 36.11 11.00 28.56
C LEU A 19 34.97 11.99 28.29
N VAL A 20 35.26 13.29 28.31
CA VAL A 20 34.27 14.33 27.99
C VAL A 20 33.81 14.20 26.53
N GLY A 21 34.74 13.98 25.60
CA GLY A 21 34.43 13.74 24.19
C GLY A 21 33.49 12.55 23.99
N LEU A 22 33.69 11.46 24.73
CA LEU A 22 32.85 10.27 24.65
C LEU A 22 31.43 10.53 25.18
N ILE A 23 31.29 11.32 26.25
CA ILE A 23 29.98 11.70 26.80
C ILE A 23 29.21 12.57 25.79
N VAL A 24 29.85 13.60 25.23
CA VAL A 24 29.23 14.50 24.24
C VAL A 24 28.86 13.72 22.98
N PHE A 25 29.74 12.83 22.52
CA PHE A 25 29.47 11.96 21.37
C PHE A 25 28.28 11.04 21.63
N SER A 26 28.19 10.44 22.80
CA SER A 26 27.07 9.56 23.17
C SER A 26 25.74 10.32 23.22
N ALA A 27 25.74 11.54 23.75
CA ALA A 27 24.57 12.42 23.76
C ALA A 27 24.13 12.80 22.33
N ALA A 28 25.09 13.14 21.46
CA ALA A 28 24.81 13.43 20.04
C ALA A 28 24.24 12.21 19.30
N LEU A 29 24.79 11.02 19.53
CA LEU A 29 24.29 9.78 18.94
C LEU A 29 22.88 9.43 19.44
N GLY A 30 22.61 9.66 20.73
CA GLY A 30 21.27 9.50 21.31
C GLY A 30 20.21 10.37 20.61
N GLY A 31 20.58 11.58 20.21
CA GLY A 31 19.70 12.49 19.46
C GLY A 31 19.41 12.05 18.01
N LEU A 32 20.27 11.22 17.40
CA LEU A 32 20.10 10.74 16.02
C LEU A 32 19.15 9.53 15.91
N LEU A 33 19.00 8.73 16.98
CA LEU A 33 18.17 7.52 16.96
C LEU A 33 16.69 7.78 16.60
N PRO A 34 16.01 8.81 17.14
CA PRO A 34 14.61 9.10 16.78
C PRO A 34 14.44 9.44 15.30
N LEU A 35 15.41 10.12 14.67
CA LEU A 35 15.34 10.49 13.26
C LEU A 35 15.37 9.26 12.35
N ILE A 36 16.20 8.27 12.70
CA ILE A 36 16.26 7.01 11.97
C ILE A 36 14.92 6.27 12.08
N MET A 37 14.32 6.23 13.26
CA MET A 37 13.00 5.58 13.44
C MET A 37 11.91 6.24 12.60
N ILE A 38 11.85 7.58 12.57
CA ILE A 38 10.88 8.32 11.76
C ILE A 38 11.04 7.98 10.28
N SER A 39 12.27 7.98 9.75
CA SER A 39 12.54 7.66 8.34
C SER A 39 12.07 6.25 7.94
N ARG A 40 12.25 5.25 8.83
CA ARG A 40 11.82 3.87 8.60
C ARG A 40 10.30 3.76 8.53
N THR A 41 9.57 4.45 9.39
CA THR A 41 8.10 4.43 9.38
C THR A 41 7.54 4.95 8.06
N PHE A 42 8.10 6.05 7.53
CA PHE A 42 7.72 6.57 6.22
C PHE A 42 8.00 5.58 5.09
N ALA A 43 9.18 4.95 5.10
CA ALA A 43 9.53 3.94 4.10
C ALA A 43 8.52 2.77 4.11
N ILE A 44 8.18 2.24 5.29
CA ILE A 44 7.21 1.14 5.43
C ILE A 44 5.83 1.53 4.91
N GLN A 45 5.33 2.72 5.26
CA GLN A 45 4.02 3.20 4.79
C GLN A 45 4.01 3.41 3.27
N SER A 46 5.09 3.93 2.70
CA SER A 46 5.20 4.13 1.25
C SER A 46 5.18 2.80 0.49
N ASP A 47 5.91 1.80 0.99
CA ASP A 47 5.95 0.46 0.38
C ASP A 47 4.58 -0.21 0.40
N SER A 48 3.85 -0.08 1.51
CA SER A 48 2.47 -0.58 1.62
C SER A 48 1.51 0.08 0.61
N ARG A 49 1.62 1.39 0.39
CA ARG A 49 0.82 2.12 -0.62
C ARG A 49 1.17 1.68 -2.04
N ILE A 50 2.45 1.52 -2.35
CA ILE A 50 2.90 1.04 -3.67
C ILE A 50 2.33 -0.36 -3.95
N GLY A 51 2.36 -1.26 -2.96
CA GLY A 51 1.75 -2.58 -3.11
C GLY A 51 0.23 -2.53 -3.30
N ALA A 52 -0.47 -1.68 -2.54
CA ALA A 52 -1.91 -1.51 -2.70
C ALA A 52 -2.30 -0.99 -4.09
N ILE A 53 -1.50 -0.07 -4.67
CA ILE A 53 -1.69 0.44 -6.03
C ILE A 53 -1.48 -0.67 -7.06
N ALA A 54 -0.41 -1.45 -6.94
CA ALA A 54 -0.12 -2.56 -7.86
C ALA A 54 -1.26 -3.60 -7.85
N VAL A 55 -1.78 -3.93 -6.66
CA VAL A 55 -2.94 -4.83 -6.51
C VAL A 55 -4.20 -4.23 -7.15
N ALA A 56 -4.47 -2.95 -6.94
CA ALA A 56 -5.61 -2.28 -7.57
C ALA A 56 -5.51 -2.29 -9.11
N GLN A 57 -4.31 -2.08 -9.66
CA GLN A 57 -4.06 -2.15 -11.10
C GLN A 57 -4.32 -3.56 -11.64
N GLN A 58 -3.83 -4.59 -10.96
CA GLN A 58 -4.11 -5.98 -11.34
C GLN A 58 -5.62 -6.28 -11.38
N ILE A 59 -6.37 -5.84 -10.35
CA ILE A 59 -7.84 -6.00 -10.31
C ILE A 59 -8.50 -5.27 -11.47
N MET A 60 -8.08 -4.03 -11.77
CA MET A 60 -8.60 -3.26 -12.89
C MET A 60 -8.28 -3.91 -14.24
N ASP A 61 -7.10 -4.49 -14.39
CA ASP A 61 -6.69 -5.18 -15.62
C ASP A 61 -7.45 -6.51 -15.81
N SER A 62 -7.80 -7.21 -14.72
CA SER A 62 -8.74 -8.34 -14.77
C SER A 62 -10.14 -7.89 -15.18
N LEU A 63 -10.64 -6.79 -14.62
CA LEU A 63 -11.98 -6.26 -14.97
C LEU A 63 -12.06 -5.76 -16.41
N ARG A 64 -10.96 -5.25 -16.96
CA ARG A 64 -10.87 -4.85 -18.38
C ARG A 64 -11.00 -6.00 -19.37
N GLN A 65 -10.73 -7.22 -18.94
CA GLN A 65 -10.88 -8.41 -19.80
C GLN A 65 -12.33 -8.92 -19.83
N ILE A 66 -13.19 -8.39 -18.97
CA ILE A 66 -14.59 -8.80 -18.82
C ILE A 66 -15.49 -7.82 -19.59
N ASP A 67 -16.50 -8.34 -20.28
CA ASP A 67 -17.50 -7.50 -20.95
C ASP A 67 -18.33 -6.73 -19.91
N VAL A 68 -18.68 -5.48 -20.22
CA VAL A 68 -19.45 -4.59 -19.35
C VAL A 68 -20.82 -5.17 -18.99
N THR A 69 -21.37 -6.02 -19.87
CA THR A 69 -22.66 -6.70 -19.67
C THR A 69 -22.63 -7.69 -18.50
N CYS A 70 -21.44 -8.18 -18.15
CA CYS A 70 -21.20 -9.15 -17.08
C CYS A 70 -20.93 -8.48 -15.73
N ILE A 71 -20.72 -7.17 -15.75
CA ILE A 71 -20.53 -6.38 -14.55
C ILE A 71 -21.91 -5.97 -14.01
N PRO A 72 -22.24 -6.28 -12.74
CA PRO A 72 -23.51 -5.90 -12.14
C PRO A 72 -23.77 -4.39 -12.27
N SER A 73 -24.97 -4.01 -12.70
CA SER A 73 -25.39 -2.60 -12.82
C SER A 73 -25.66 -1.95 -11.47
N THR A 74 -25.80 -2.75 -10.42
CA THR A 74 -26.00 -2.33 -9.03
C THR A 74 -25.34 -3.36 -8.13
N GLY A 75 -24.62 -2.95 -7.10
CA GLY A 75 -24.01 -3.93 -6.21
C GLY A 75 -23.58 -3.37 -4.86
N THR A 76 -23.58 -4.25 -3.87
CA THR A 76 -22.80 -4.09 -2.65
C THR A 76 -21.32 -4.35 -2.95
N ASP A 77 -20.49 -4.12 -1.94
CA ASP A 77 -19.09 -4.55 -2.00
C ASP A 77 -19.00 -6.05 -2.27
N ILE A 78 -18.23 -6.41 -3.30
CA ILE A 78 -17.91 -7.80 -3.60
C ILE A 78 -16.44 -8.10 -3.36
N THR A 79 -16.17 -9.36 -3.04
CA THR A 79 -14.86 -9.89 -2.68
C THR A 79 -14.35 -10.94 -3.67
N LYS A 80 -15.09 -11.15 -4.76
CA LYS A 80 -14.72 -12.04 -5.87
C LYS A 80 -14.93 -11.30 -7.18
N LEU A 81 -14.08 -11.53 -8.16
CA LEU A 81 -14.25 -10.96 -9.49
C LEU A 81 -15.37 -11.70 -10.26
N PRO A 82 -16.04 -11.04 -11.22
CA PRO A 82 -16.85 -11.76 -12.19
C PRO A 82 -15.97 -12.66 -13.06
N ASP A 83 -16.49 -13.80 -13.50
CA ASP A 83 -15.82 -14.68 -14.47
C ASP A 83 -16.30 -14.34 -15.90
N THR A 84 -15.48 -14.70 -16.88
CA THR A 84 -15.72 -14.64 -18.33
C THR A 84 -16.97 -15.40 -18.78
N THR A 85 -17.41 -16.41 -18.03
CA THR A 85 -18.65 -17.16 -18.31
C THR A 85 -19.83 -16.48 -17.62
N CYS A 86 -20.25 -15.32 -18.12
CA CYS A 86 -21.21 -14.43 -17.47
C CYS A 86 -22.54 -15.12 -17.11
N PRO A 87 -22.78 -15.47 -15.83
CA PRO A 87 -24.10 -15.92 -15.40
C PRO A 87 -24.87 -14.69 -14.93
N THR A 88 -26.18 -14.66 -15.15
CA THR A 88 -27.10 -13.59 -14.75
C THR A 88 -27.27 -13.43 -13.23
N THR A 89 -26.34 -13.96 -12.43
CA THR A 89 -26.33 -13.92 -10.97
C THR A 89 -25.12 -13.13 -10.45
N PRO A 90 -25.26 -12.44 -9.30
CA PRO A 90 -24.28 -11.44 -8.86
C PRO A 90 -22.87 -12.03 -8.73
N ALA A 91 -21.91 -11.35 -9.37
CA ALA A 91 -20.48 -11.62 -9.50
C ALA A 91 -19.82 -12.30 -8.28
N SER A 92 -19.92 -13.63 -8.19
CA SER A 92 -19.42 -14.42 -7.06
C SER A 92 -18.67 -15.69 -7.47
N THR A 93 -18.45 -15.91 -8.76
CA THR A 93 -17.88 -17.15 -9.30
C THR A 93 -16.40 -17.05 -9.66
N GLY A 94 -15.85 -15.84 -9.87
CA GLY A 94 -14.46 -15.67 -10.27
C GLY A 94 -13.47 -15.60 -9.10
N ASP A 95 -12.26 -15.16 -9.42
CA ASP A 95 -11.12 -15.15 -8.49
C ASP A 95 -11.39 -14.34 -7.24
N SER A 96 -11.01 -14.90 -6.09
CA SER A 96 -11.10 -14.21 -4.81
C SER A 96 -10.06 -13.10 -4.72
N ILE A 97 -10.52 -11.89 -4.39
CA ILE A 97 -9.65 -10.72 -4.17
C ILE A 97 -9.40 -10.43 -2.68
N THR A 98 -9.76 -11.38 -1.81
CA THR A 98 -9.57 -11.25 -0.35
C THR A 98 -8.15 -11.53 0.11
N SER A 99 -7.34 -12.23 -0.70
CA SER A 99 -5.97 -12.62 -0.36
C SER A 99 -5.09 -12.54 -1.61
N LEU A 100 -4.48 -11.37 -1.80
CA LEU A 100 -3.62 -11.06 -2.94
C LEU A 100 -2.19 -10.86 -2.42
N PRO A 101 -1.28 -11.82 -2.66
CA PRO A 101 0.11 -11.71 -2.22
C PRO A 101 0.89 -10.75 -3.13
N TYR A 102 1.58 -9.78 -2.54
CA TYR A 102 2.49 -8.88 -3.25
C TYR A 102 3.73 -8.58 -2.39
N LYS A 103 4.92 -8.90 -2.91
CA LYS A 103 6.22 -8.71 -2.24
C LYS A 103 6.28 -9.21 -0.77
N GLY A 104 5.68 -10.36 -0.49
CA GLY A 104 5.67 -10.97 0.85
C GLY A 104 4.66 -10.36 1.83
N LYS A 105 3.80 -9.44 1.38
CA LYS A 105 2.63 -8.94 2.11
C LYS A 105 1.36 -9.47 1.47
N THR A 106 0.30 -9.62 2.27
CA THR A 106 -1.02 -10.01 1.77
C THR A 106 -1.97 -8.81 1.82
N TYR A 107 -2.63 -8.55 0.71
CA TYR A 107 -3.63 -7.51 0.55
C TYR A 107 -5.01 -8.13 0.39
N SER A 108 -6.03 -7.37 0.80
CA SER A 108 -7.42 -7.69 0.54
C SER A 108 -8.05 -6.52 -0.19
N ALA A 109 -8.94 -6.79 -1.13
CA ALA A 109 -9.64 -5.76 -1.87
C ALA A 109 -11.14 -6.01 -1.86
N THR A 110 -11.89 -4.91 -1.98
CA THR A 110 -13.32 -4.93 -2.25
C THR A 110 -13.59 -4.09 -3.49
N VAL A 111 -14.51 -4.56 -4.32
CA VAL A 111 -14.97 -3.84 -5.50
C VAL A 111 -16.44 -3.51 -5.32
N THR A 112 -16.79 -2.24 -5.46
CA THR A 112 -18.18 -1.78 -5.49
C THR A 112 -18.51 -1.36 -6.91
N TYR A 113 -19.58 -1.91 -7.47
CA TYR A 113 -20.11 -1.47 -8.76
C TYR A 113 -21.29 -0.55 -8.52
N CYS A 114 -21.28 0.61 -9.17
CA CYS A 114 -22.44 1.47 -9.26
C CYS A 114 -23.03 1.85 -7.89
N ALA A 115 -22.15 2.20 -6.96
CA ALA A 115 -22.55 2.67 -5.63
C ALA A 115 -23.52 3.85 -5.78
N ASN A 116 -24.70 3.74 -5.15
CA ASN A 116 -25.72 4.78 -5.05
C ASN A 116 -26.33 5.28 -6.37
N ASN A 117 -26.50 4.40 -7.36
CA ASN A 117 -27.21 4.72 -8.61
C ASN A 117 -26.61 5.96 -9.31
N SER A 118 -25.28 5.95 -9.45
CA SER A 118 -24.51 6.99 -10.14
C SER A 118 -25.02 7.18 -11.58
N THR A 119 -24.94 8.42 -12.10
CA THR A 119 -25.23 8.75 -13.51
C THR A 119 -24.43 7.89 -14.51
N TYR A 120 -23.31 7.29 -14.08
CA TYR A 120 -22.41 6.48 -14.90
C TYR A 120 -22.66 4.96 -14.79
N CYS A 121 -23.93 4.58 -14.63
CA CYS A 121 -24.38 3.20 -14.45
C CYS A 121 -25.53 2.86 -15.39
N ASP A 122 -25.27 2.93 -16.69
CA ASP A 122 -26.21 2.59 -17.77
C ASP A 122 -25.80 1.29 -18.49
N ALA A 123 -26.56 0.77 -19.46
CA ALA A 123 -26.22 -0.50 -20.13
C ALA A 123 -24.79 -0.60 -20.72
N THR A 124 -24.14 0.53 -21.00
CA THR A 124 -22.81 0.65 -21.63
C THR A 124 -21.72 1.15 -20.69
N THR A 125 -22.08 1.71 -19.54
CA THR A 125 -21.15 2.29 -18.57
C THR A 125 -21.32 1.73 -17.16
N ARG A 126 -20.20 1.60 -16.44
CA ARG A 126 -20.15 1.13 -15.05
C ARG A 126 -19.16 1.97 -14.26
N LEU A 127 -19.62 2.58 -13.17
CA LEU A 127 -18.72 3.13 -12.16
C LEU A 127 -18.18 1.98 -11.29
N ILE A 128 -16.86 1.86 -11.23
CA ILE A 128 -16.15 0.84 -10.46
C ILE A 128 -15.35 1.54 -9.38
N ARG A 129 -15.58 1.15 -8.12
CA ARG A 129 -14.78 1.59 -6.97
C ARG A 129 -13.99 0.39 -6.45
N VAL A 130 -12.66 0.48 -6.48
CA VAL A 130 -11.76 -0.52 -5.91
C VAL A 130 -11.18 0.03 -4.62
N ARG A 131 -11.33 -0.70 -3.53
CA ARG A 131 -10.73 -0.38 -2.22
C ARG A 131 -9.78 -1.48 -1.82
N VAL A 132 -8.54 -1.10 -1.50
CA VAL A 132 -7.49 -2.03 -1.11
C VAL A 132 -7.08 -1.78 0.34
N PHE A 133 -6.95 -2.87 1.08
CA PHE A 133 -6.60 -2.91 2.48
C PHE A 133 -5.38 -3.82 2.65
N GLN A 134 -4.44 -3.43 3.51
CA GLN A 134 -3.39 -4.31 4.00
C GLN A 134 -3.95 -5.19 5.12
N ASP A 135 -3.28 -6.31 5.39
CA ASP A 135 -3.65 -7.35 6.37
C ASP A 135 -4.61 -8.39 5.81
N GLY A 136 -4.22 -9.02 4.70
CA GLY A 136 -4.88 -10.22 4.23
C GLY A 136 -4.66 -11.38 5.21
N ASN A 137 -5.66 -11.68 6.03
CA ASN A 137 -6.31 -12.98 6.07
C ASN A 137 -7.59 -12.87 6.92
N THR A 138 -8.73 -12.80 6.27
CA THR A 138 -10.02 -13.09 6.90
C THR A 138 -10.75 -14.07 6.00
N ALA A 139 -10.24 -15.29 5.92
CA ALA A 139 -11.01 -16.40 5.38
C ALA A 139 -12.38 -16.55 6.10
N ASP A 140 -12.56 -15.94 7.28
CA ASP A 140 -13.76 -16.00 8.12
C ASP A 140 -14.19 -14.66 8.77
N VAL A 141 -13.94 -13.47 8.20
CA VAL A 141 -14.59 -12.25 8.74
C VAL A 141 -15.89 -11.98 8.01
N PRO A 142 -17.05 -12.38 8.58
CA PRO A 142 -18.34 -11.89 8.13
C PRO A 142 -18.33 -10.36 8.27
N ALA A 143 -18.75 -9.67 7.20
CA ALA A 143 -19.00 -8.23 7.17
C ALA A 143 -17.93 -7.39 7.90
N ARG A 144 -16.76 -7.22 7.28
CA ARG A 144 -15.79 -6.18 7.71
C ARG A 144 -16.56 -4.87 7.91
N PRO A 145 -16.42 -4.18 9.06
CA PRO A 145 -17.21 -2.99 9.33
C PRO A 145 -16.97 -1.96 8.23
N ALA A 146 -18.04 -1.32 7.76
CA ALA A 146 -17.99 -0.28 6.72
C ALA A 146 -17.02 0.89 7.06
N SER A 147 -16.53 0.95 8.30
CA SER A 147 -15.57 1.92 8.85
C SER A 147 -14.09 1.58 8.63
N ALA A 148 -13.72 0.41 8.07
CA ALA A 148 -12.32 0.13 7.79
C ALA A 148 -11.77 1.13 6.76
N THR A 149 -10.67 1.82 7.09
CA THR A 149 -10.04 2.80 6.19
C THR A 149 -9.20 2.07 5.14
N PRO A 150 -9.48 2.24 3.84
CA PRO A 150 -8.64 1.67 2.80
C PRO A 150 -7.30 2.41 2.76
N ILE A 151 -6.22 1.67 2.47
CA ILE A 151 -4.90 2.26 2.23
C ILE A 151 -4.88 2.97 0.89
N TYR A 152 -5.63 2.43 -0.06
CA TYR A 152 -5.79 2.97 -1.38
C TYR A 152 -7.22 2.75 -1.88
N GLN A 153 -7.80 3.79 -2.48
CA GLN A 153 -9.10 3.75 -3.12
C GLN A 153 -8.97 4.36 -4.51
N LEU A 154 -9.51 3.65 -5.50
CA LEU A 154 -9.59 4.08 -6.88
C LEU A 154 -11.05 4.06 -7.33
N GLU A 155 -11.47 5.11 -8.01
CA GLU A 155 -12.77 5.19 -8.67
C GLU A 155 -12.56 5.47 -10.15
N THR A 156 -13.23 4.70 -10.99
CA THR A 156 -13.10 4.82 -12.44
C THR A 156 -14.38 4.41 -13.15
N ILE A 157 -14.59 4.97 -14.33
CA ILE A 157 -15.74 4.68 -15.17
C ILE A 157 -15.26 3.76 -16.28
N TYR A 158 -15.90 2.60 -16.38
CA TYR A 158 -15.68 1.65 -17.46
C TYR A 158 -16.79 1.82 -18.49
N ALA A 159 -16.43 2.06 -19.74
CA ALA A 159 -17.38 2.24 -20.84
C ALA A 159 -17.00 1.32 -21.99
N ARG A 160 -18.01 0.72 -22.63
CA ARG A 160 -17.81 -0.06 -23.86
C ARG A 160 -17.55 0.90 -25.02
N LEU A 161 -16.45 0.70 -25.74
CA LEU A 161 -16.20 1.36 -27.02
C LEU A 161 -17.16 0.75 -28.05
N GLN A 162 -18.02 1.58 -28.64
CA GLN A 162 -18.95 1.20 -29.71
C GLN A 162 -18.24 1.10 -31.06
#